data_AF-A0A8D8U385-F1
#
_entry.id   AF-A0A8D8U385-F1
#
_cell.length_a   1.000
_cell.length_b   1.000
_cell.length_c   1.000
_cell.angle_alpha   90.00
_cell.angle_beta   90.00
_cell.angle_gamma   90.00
#
_symmetry.space_group_name_H-M   'P 1'
#
loop_
_entity.id
_entity.type
_entity.pdbx_description
1 polymer ?
#
loop_
_entity_poly.entity_id
_entity_poly.type
_entity_poly.pdbx_seq_one_letter_code
_entity_poly.pdbx_strand_id
1 'polypeptide(L)'
;MKRQYRQLCWEYDYYFFKQIVQYHQKLRYMTRELTSFLTPAWSLLILIQISVLCLHMFALFVPGLLSSVAYFKTLAMTLLFASGFALVFLTGEVVATANHAWRLTLINSYWYKCSPRTQQAMTLLFLTTQTDIYLSVKGLIPCNFLTMVKIVKTAYSMFNVMRFERIKNN
;
A
#
# COMPACT_ATOMS: atom_id res chain seq x y z
N MET A 1 -42.45 30.25 -1.10
CA MET A 1 -41.44 29.91 -2.14
C MET A 1 -40.04 29.58 -1.59
N LYS A 2 -39.33 30.48 -0.88
CA LYS A 2 -37.94 30.24 -0.40
C LYS A 2 -37.74 29.02 0.52
N ARG A 3 -38.73 28.66 1.36
CA ARG A 3 -38.65 27.48 2.26
C ARG A 3 -38.72 26.14 1.51
N GLN A 4 -39.62 26.06 0.53
CA GLN A 4 -39.86 24.86 -0.27
C GLN A 4 -38.66 24.53 -1.17
N TYR A 5 -38.07 25.56 -1.77
CA TYR A 5 -36.84 25.42 -2.57
C TYR A 5 -35.64 24.96 -1.73
N ARG A 6 -35.54 25.44 -0.48
CA ARG A 6 -34.47 25.02 0.46
C ARG A 6 -34.62 23.56 0.89
N GLN A 7 -35.84 23.09 1.13
CA GLN A 7 -36.10 21.68 1.47
C GLN A 7 -35.74 20.75 0.31
N LEU A 8 -36.12 21.11 -0.92
CA LEU A 8 -35.78 20.33 -2.11
C LEU A 8 -34.26 20.20 -2.31
N CYS A 9 -33.53 21.30 -2.10
CA CYS A 9 -32.07 21.30 -2.18
C CYS A 9 -31.42 20.40 -1.12
N TRP A 10 -31.96 20.38 0.11
CA TRP A 10 -31.45 19.52 1.18
C TRP A 10 -31.75 18.03 0.95
N GLU A 11 -32.90 17.70 0.37
CA GLU A 11 -33.19 16.32 -0.04
C GLU A 11 -32.25 15.84 -1.13
N TYR A 12 -31.96 16.70 -2.11
CA TYR A 12 -31.00 16.44 -3.16
C TYR A 12 -29.59 16.22 -2.59
N ASP A 13 -29.10 17.13 -1.76
CA ASP A 13 -27.79 17.02 -1.09
C ASP A 13 -27.64 15.70 -0.34
N TYR A 14 -28.66 15.32 0.43
CA TYR A 14 -28.64 14.08 1.21
C TYR A 14 -28.65 12.84 0.30
N TYR A 15 -29.38 12.88 -0.82
CA TYR A 15 -29.43 11.79 -1.79
C TYR A 15 -28.06 11.52 -2.42
N PHE A 16 -27.34 12.55 -2.89
CA PHE A 16 -25.98 12.40 -3.43
C PHE A 16 -24.99 11.94 -2.36
N PHE A 17 -25.07 12.52 -1.16
CA PHE A 17 -24.22 12.11 -0.06
C PHE A 17 -24.41 10.62 0.27
N LYS A 18 -25.65 10.13 0.28
CA LYS A 18 -25.96 8.71 0.50
C LYS A 18 -25.30 7.82 -0.56
N GLN A 19 -25.36 8.20 -1.84
CA GLN A 19 -24.70 7.46 -2.92
C GLN A 19 -23.18 7.40 -2.73
N ILE A 20 -22.57 8.52 -2.36
CA ILE A 20 -21.13 8.61 -2.07
C ILE A 20 -20.74 7.64 -0.94
N VAL A 21 -21.50 7.63 0.15
CA VAL A 21 -21.26 6.73 1.29
C VAL A 21 -21.40 5.26 0.87
N GLN A 22 -22.43 4.93 0.09
CA GLN A 22 -22.63 3.57 -0.42
C GLN A 22 -21.47 3.11 -1.33
N TYR A 23 -20.98 4.01 -2.19
CA TYR A 23 -19.85 3.72 -3.07
C TYR A 23 -18.56 3.50 -2.26
N HIS A 24 -18.30 4.35 -1.26
CA HIS A 24 -17.16 4.19 -0.37
C HIS A 24 -17.21 2.88 0.43
N GLN A 25 -18.39 2.50 0.94
CA GLN A 25 -18.60 1.21 1.60
C GLN A 25 -18.32 0.02 0.66
N LYS A 26 -18.77 0.11 -0.60
CA LYS A 26 -18.50 -0.92 -1.61
C LYS A 26 -17.00 -1.01 -1.91
N LEU A 27 -16.29 0.11 -2.05
CA LEU A 27 -14.83 0.11 -2.19
C LEU A 27 -14.15 -0.58 -1.00
N ARG A 28 -14.53 -0.23 0.23
CA ARG A 28 -13.98 -0.86 1.45
C ARG A 28 -14.18 -2.37 1.45
N TYR A 29 -15.37 -2.81 1.06
CA TYR A 29 -15.68 -4.24 0.94
C TYR A 29 -14.76 -4.92 -0.08
N MET A 30 -14.68 -4.39 -1.30
CA MET A 30 -13.82 -4.92 -2.36
C MET A 30 -12.34 -4.95 -1.95
N THR A 31 -11.84 -3.90 -1.31
CA THR A 31 -10.45 -3.86 -0.83
C THR A 31 -10.19 -4.93 0.24
N ARG A 32 -11.14 -5.16 1.16
CA ARG A 32 -11.02 -6.21 2.19
C ARG A 32 -11.03 -7.60 1.57
N GLU A 33 -11.91 -7.85 0.63
CA GLU A 33 -12.00 -9.13 -0.09
C GLU A 33 -10.72 -9.40 -0.87
N LEU A 34 -10.24 -8.41 -1.63
CA LEU A 34 -8.98 -8.48 -2.37
C LEU A 34 -7.79 -8.70 -1.42
N THR A 35 -7.75 -7.98 -0.30
CA THR A 35 -6.69 -8.14 0.71
C THR A 35 -6.74 -9.56 1.30
N SER A 36 -7.91 -10.07 1.65
CA SER A 36 -8.05 -11.42 2.21
C SER A 36 -7.57 -12.50 1.24
N PHE A 37 -7.91 -12.36 -0.04
CA PHE A 37 -7.49 -13.29 -1.09
C PHE A 37 -5.98 -13.22 -1.37
N LEU A 38 -5.43 -12.00 -1.47
CA LEU A 38 -4.04 -11.78 -1.85
C LEU A 38 -3.05 -11.93 -0.69
N THR A 39 -3.46 -11.67 0.56
CA THR A 39 -2.59 -11.69 1.74
C THR A 39 -1.75 -12.98 1.86
N PRO A 40 -2.30 -14.20 1.81
CA PRO A 40 -1.49 -15.41 1.98
C PRO A 40 -0.45 -15.55 0.86
N ALA A 41 -0.85 -15.33 -0.39
CA ALA A 41 0.06 -15.39 -1.54
C ALA A 41 1.16 -14.32 -1.46
N TRP A 42 0.81 -13.09 -1.08
CA TRP A 42 1.75 -11.98 -0.95
C TRP A 42 2.73 -12.19 0.20
N SER A 43 2.27 -12.75 1.32
CA SER A 43 3.14 -13.07 2.46
C SER A 43 4.25 -14.05 2.06
N LEU A 44 3.85 -15.13 1.37
CA LEU A 44 4.79 -16.13 0.86
C LEU A 44 5.71 -15.53 -0.20
N LEU A 45 5.17 -14.73 -1.11
CA LEU A 45 5.95 -14.04 -2.13
C LEU A 45 7.02 -13.16 -1.50
N ILE A 46 6.67 -12.32 -0.52
CA ILE A 46 7.65 -11.44 0.15
C ILE A 46 8.77 -12.25 0.83
N LEU A 47 8.42 -13.34 1.53
CA LEU A 47 9.41 -14.20 2.19
C LEU A 47 10.37 -14.87 1.19
N ILE A 48 9.83 -15.42 0.10
CA ILE A 48 10.61 -16.03 -0.98
C ILE A 48 11.50 -14.98 -1.62
N GLN A 49 10.95 -13.80 -1.94
CA GLN A 49 11.69 -12.72 -2.59
C GLN A 49 12.85 -12.22 -1.73
N ILE A 50 12.64 -12.01 -0.43
CA ILE A 50 13.74 -11.61 0.48
C ILE A 50 14.85 -12.67 0.48
N SER A 51 14.49 -13.94 0.57
CA SER A 51 15.46 -15.05 0.59
C SER A 51 16.26 -15.13 -0.71
N VAL A 52 15.58 -15.03 -1.85
CA VAL A 52 16.20 -15.04 -3.19
C VAL A 52 17.10 -13.81 -3.39
N LEU A 53 16.68 -12.63 -2.93
CA LEU A 53 17.46 -11.40 -3.06
C LEU A 53 18.74 -11.46 -2.22
N CYS A 54 18.68 -12.02 -1.01
CA CYS A 54 19.86 -12.28 -0.18
C CYS A 54 20.83 -13.27 -0.86
N LEU A 55 20.32 -14.35 -1.46
CA LEU A 55 21.14 -15.34 -2.17
C LEU A 55 21.80 -14.74 -3.42
N HIS A 56 21.06 -13.97 -4.23
CA HIS A 56 21.61 -13.30 -5.41
C HIS A 56 22.66 -12.25 -5.04
N MET A 57 22.42 -11.46 -3.99
CA MET A 57 23.41 -10.52 -3.46
C MET A 57 24.66 -11.26 -3.01
N PHE A 58 24.54 -12.36 -2.27
CA PHE A 58 25.70 -13.17 -1.92
C PHE A 58 26.45 -13.64 -3.17
N ALA A 59 25.74 -14.23 -4.14
CA ALA A 59 26.36 -14.82 -5.32
C ALA A 59 27.07 -13.81 -6.23
N LEU A 60 26.54 -12.59 -6.35
CA LEU A 60 27.14 -11.51 -7.14
C LEU A 60 28.40 -10.92 -6.48
N PHE A 61 28.49 -10.96 -5.15
CA PHE A 61 29.59 -10.35 -4.39
C PHE A 61 30.67 -11.33 -3.93
N VAL A 62 30.53 -12.63 -4.23
CA VAL A 62 31.62 -13.60 -4.05
C VAL A 62 32.44 -13.66 -5.34
N PRO A 63 33.65 -13.05 -5.38
CA PRO A 63 34.49 -13.13 -6.57
C PRO A 63 34.86 -14.59 -6.85
N GLY A 64 34.77 -15.01 -8.13
CA GLY A 64 35.10 -16.37 -8.56
C GLY A 64 34.03 -17.44 -8.32
N LEU A 65 32.90 -17.11 -7.67
CA LEU A 65 31.83 -18.09 -7.43
C LEU A 65 31.00 -18.40 -8.69
N LEU A 66 30.83 -17.41 -9.57
CA LEU A 66 30.04 -17.53 -10.80
C LEU A 66 30.93 -17.37 -12.02
N SER A 67 30.64 -18.13 -13.09
CA SER A 67 31.19 -17.87 -14.42
C SER A 67 30.65 -16.53 -14.97
N SER A 68 31.36 -15.89 -15.91
CA SER A 68 30.91 -14.61 -16.49
C SER A 68 29.48 -14.66 -17.03
N VAL A 69 29.10 -15.75 -17.70
CA VAL A 69 27.74 -15.95 -18.22
C VAL A 69 26.72 -16.10 -17.07
N ALA A 70 27.06 -16.87 -16.04
CA ALA A 70 26.19 -17.05 -14.87
C ALA A 70 26.02 -15.74 -14.08
N TYR A 71 27.07 -14.91 -14.00
CA TYR A 71 27.02 -13.60 -13.36
C TYR A 71 25.99 -12.68 -14.02
N PHE A 72 26.05 -12.50 -15.35
CA PHE A 72 25.08 -11.67 -16.07
C PHE A 72 23.65 -12.21 -15.96
N LYS A 73 23.48 -13.54 -16.00
CA LYS A 73 22.16 -14.17 -15.81
C LYS A 73 21.60 -13.88 -14.40
N THR A 74 22.41 -14.03 -13.37
CA THR A 74 22.03 -13.74 -11.97
C THR A 74 21.69 -12.26 -11.78
N LEU A 75 22.48 -11.36 -12.37
CA LEU A 75 22.22 -9.92 -12.34
C LEU A 75 20.88 -9.57 -13.00
N ALA A 76 20.63 -10.09 -14.21
CA ALA A 76 19.37 -9.86 -14.93
C ALA A 76 18.15 -10.37 -14.15
N MET A 77 18.25 -11.58 -13.58
CA MET A 77 17.19 -12.14 -12.73
C MET A 77 16.95 -11.27 -11.49
N THR A 78 18.01 -10.77 -10.84
CA THR A 78 17.89 -9.90 -9.68
C THR A 78 17.16 -8.60 -10.00
N LEU A 79 17.46 -7.98 -11.14
CA LEU A 79 16.77 -6.77 -11.60
C LEU A 79 15.30 -7.03 -11.92
N LEU A 80 14.99 -8.17 -12.56
CA LEU A 80 13.62 -8.58 -12.86
C LEU A 80 12.81 -8.82 -11.57
N PHE A 81 13.39 -9.47 -10.57
CA PHE A 81 12.72 -9.67 -9.29
C PHE A 81 12.53 -8.36 -8.52
N ALA A 82 13.54 -7.48 -8.52
CA ALA A 82 13.45 -6.18 -7.88
C ALA A 82 12.36 -5.30 -8.49
N SER A 83 12.21 -5.30 -9.83
CA SER A 83 11.16 -4.52 -10.50
C SER A 83 9.76 -5.07 -10.23
N GLY A 84 9.58 -6.40 -10.26
CA GLY A 84 8.32 -7.04 -9.88
C GLY A 84 7.91 -6.74 -8.43
N PHE A 85 8.88 -6.79 -7.52
CA PHE A 85 8.68 -6.41 -6.12
C PHE A 85 8.29 -4.93 -5.98
N ALA A 86 8.97 -4.03 -6.70
CA ALA A 86 8.65 -2.60 -6.68
C ALA A 86 7.23 -2.30 -7.18
N LEU A 87 6.78 -2.99 -8.24
CA LEU A 87 5.41 -2.82 -8.76
C LEU A 87 4.35 -3.17 -7.71
N VAL A 88 4.55 -4.25 -6.95
CA VAL A 88 3.62 -4.66 -5.89
C VAL A 88 3.50 -3.57 -4.83
N PHE A 89 4.62 -3.05 -4.33
CA PHE A 89 4.58 -1.97 -3.33
C PHE A 89 4.06 -0.65 -3.90
N LEU A 90 4.31 -0.36 -5.18
CA LEU A 90 3.74 0.81 -5.87
C LEU A 90 2.21 0.72 -5.94
N THR A 91 1.64 -0.44 -6.25
CA THR A 91 0.18 -0.60 -6.25
C THR A 91 -0.43 -0.37 -4.86
N GLY A 92 0.26 -0.84 -3.81
CA GLY A 92 -0.12 -0.55 -2.43
C GLY A 92 -0.09 0.93 -2.08
N GLU A 93 0.94 1.64 -2.54
CA GLU A 93 1.10 3.09 -2.35
C GLU A 93 -0.01 3.88 -3.06
N VAL A 94 -0.38 3.50 -4.29
CA VAL A 94 -1.45 4.16 -5.05
C VAL A 94 -2.79 4.06 -4.30
N VAL A 95 -3.11 2.88 -3.74
CA VAL A 95 -4.33 2.68 -2.94
C VAL A 95 -4.30 3.55 -1.68
N ALA A 96 -3.17 3.58 -0.96
CA ALA A 96 -3.03 4.40 0.24
C ALA A 96 -3.17 5.90 -0.07
N THR A 97 -2.53 6.36 -1.15
CA THR A 97 -2.57 7.76 -1.61
C THR A 97 -3.98 8.16 -2.04
N ALA A 98 -4.68 7.30 -2.78
CA ALA A 98 -6.06 7.54 -3.18
C ALA A 98 -7.00 7.65 -1.96
N ASN A 99 -6.83 6.78 -0.96
CA ASN A 99 -7.60 6.86 0.28
C ASN A 99 -7.31 8.15 1.07
N HIS A 100 -6.04 8.56 1.11
CA HIS A 100 -5.64 9.83 1.73
C HIS A 100 -6.27 11.03 1.01
N ALA A 101 -6.21 11.06 -0.33
CA ALA A 101 -6.80 12.10 -1.15
C ALA A 101 -8.33 12.19 -0.99
N TRP A 102 -9.00 11.04 -0.87
CA TRP A 102 -10.43 10.97 -0.55
C TRP A 102 -10.75 11.66 0.78
N ARG A 103 -10.00 11.33 1.84
CA ARG A 103 -10.18 11.94 3.17
C ARG A 103 -9.94 13.45 3.13
N LEU A 104 -8.88 13.92 2.47
CA LEU A 104 -8.61 15.35 2.32
C LEU A 104 -9.75 16.05 1.60
N THR A 105 -10.26 15.46 0.52
CA THR A 105 -11.39 16.03 -0.24
C THR A 105 -12.65 16.14 0.62
N LEU A 106 -12.93 15.14 1.48
CA LEU A 106 -14.06 15.21 2.41
C LEU A 106 -13.88 16.35 3.44
N ILE A 107 -12.69 16.49 4.02
CA ILE A 107 -12.40 17.54 5.02
C ILE A 107 -12.48 18.94 4.39
N ASN A 108 -11.92 19.09 3.19
CA ASN A 108 -11.90 20.35 2.46
C ASN A 108 -13.23 20.68 1.75
N SER A 109 -14.21 19.78 1.82
CA SER A 109 -15.55 20.07 1.30
C SER A 109 -16.25 21.11 2.17
N TYR A 110 -17.18 21.87 1.59
CA TYR A 110 -18.03 22.82 2.33
C TYR A 110 -19.13 22.10 3.14
N TRP A 111 -18.79 21.00 3.82
CA TRP A 111 -19.74 20.13 4.53
C TRP A 111 -20.53 20.86 5.61
N TYR A 112 -19.94 21.88 6.24
CA TYR A 112 -20.57 22.73 7.25
C TYR A 112 -21.69 23.64 6.69
N LYS A 113 -21.81 23.76 5.36
CA LYS A 113 -22.90 24.47 4.68
C LYS A 113 -24.03 23.54 4.21
N CYS A 114 -23.85 22.23 4.29
CA CYS A 114 -24.84 21.24 3.85
C CYS A 114 -26.03 21.15 4.82
N SER A 115 -27.05 20.35 4.48
CA SER A 115 -28.18 20.07 5.36
C SER A 115 -27.72 19.53 6.74
N PRO A 116 -28.44 19.81 7.84
CA PRO A 116 -28.09 19.30 9.18
C PRO A 116 -27.96 17.77 9.22
N ARG A 117 -28.79 17.07 8.44
CA ARG A 117 -28.75 15.61 8.29
C ARG A 117 -27.46 15.13 7.62
N THR A 118 -27.03 15.83 6.57
CA THR A 118 -25.75 15.56 5.88
C THR A 118 -24.56 15.86 6.80
N GLN A 119 -24.61 16.92 7.59
CA GLN A 119 -23.54 17.28 8.53
C GLN A 119 -23.32 16.20 9.60
N GLN A 120 -24.40 15.69 10.20
CA GLN A 120 -24.34 14.59 11.17
C GLN A 120 -23.72 13.34 10.53
N ALA A 121 -24.16 12.98 9.33
CA ALA A 121 -23.66 11.80 8.63
C ALA A 121 -22.19 11.98 8.17
N MET A 122 -21.78 13.20 7.80
CA MET A 122 -20.38 13.52 7.49
C MET A 122 -19.48 13.35 8.72
N THR A 123 -19.96 13.73 9.91
CA THR A 123 -19.22 13.55 11.17
C THR A 123 -18.93 12.07 11.44
N LEU A 124 -19.93 11.20 11.22
CA LEU A 124 -19.73 9.74 11.29
C LEU A 124 -18.75 9.27 10.22
N LEU A 125 -18.82 9.79 9.00
CA LEU A 125 -17.90 9.46 7.93
C LEU A 125 -16.45 9.82 8.30
N PHE A 126 -16.22 10.98 8.92
CA PHE A 126 -14.89 11.37 9.40
C PHE A 126 -14.33 10.38 10.43
N LEU A 127 -15.14 9.96 11.41
CA LEU A 127 -14.71 8.95 12.38
C LEU A 127 -14.34 7.63 11.68
N THR A 128 -15.12 7.19 10.70
CA THR A 128 -14.86 5.92 10.00
C THR A 128 -13.68 5.94 9.01
N THR A 129 -13.23 7.14 8.61
CA THR A 129 -12.14 7.37 7.64
C THR A 129 -10.80 7.71 8.31
N GLN A 130 -10.77 7.83 9.64
CA GLN A 130 -9.52 7.91 10.42
C GLN A 130 -8.69 6.63 10.34
N THR A 131 -9.33 5.47 10.15
CA THR A 131 -8.62 4.22 9.87
C THR A 131 -8.23 4.20 8.40
N ASP A 132 -6.94 4.33 8.11
CA ASP A 132 -6.43 4.22 6.75
C ASP A 132 -6.77 2.84 6.15
N ILE A 133 -7.24 2.86 4.90
CA ILE A 133 -7.42 1.67 4.09
C ILE A 133 -6.09 1.43 3.37
N TYR A 134 -5.31 0.50 3.90
CA TYR A 134 -4.08 0.03 3.26
C TYR A 134 -4.18 -1.44 2.90
N LEU A 135 -3.57 -1.81 1.78
CA LEU A 135 -3.22 -3.19 1.51
C LEU A 135 -2.18 -3.59 2.57
N SER A 136 -2.48 -4.60 3.38
CA SER A 136 -1.57 -5.03 4.45
C SER A 136 -1.54 -6.54 4.56
N VAL A 137 -0.35 -7.07 4.79
CA VAL A 137 -0.17 -8.47 5.15
C VAL A 137 -0.60 -8.65 6.60
N LYS A 138 -1.75 -9.29 6.80
CA LYS A 138 -2.36 -9.61 8.12
C LYS A 138 -2.47 -8.41 9.08
N GLY A 139 -2.53 -7.18 8.55
CA GLY A 139 -2.60 -5.95 9.36
C GLY A 139 -1.29 -5.53 10.02
N LEU A 140 -0.20 -6.28 9.85
CA LEU A 140 1.09 -6.03 10.50
C LEU A 140 2.04 -5.21 9.63
N ILE A 141 2.05 -5.50 8.32
CA ILE A 141 3.00 -4.88 7.38
C ILE A 141 2.17 -4.14 6.33
N PRO A 142 2.18 -2.80 6.32
CA PRO A 142 1.52 -2.04 5.26
C PRO A 142 2.32 -2.19 3.96
N CYS A 143 1.64 -2.51 2.87
CA CYS A 143 2.21 -2.51 1.53
C CYS A 143 2.30 -1.07 1.03
N ASN A 144 3.37 -0.38 1.42
CA ASN A 144 3.68 0.97 0.98
C ASN A 144 5.17 1.09 0.62
N PHE A 145 5.54 2.16 -0.08
CA PHE A 145 6.92 2.35 -0.52
C PHE A 145 7.91 2.39 0.64
N LEU A 146 7.48 2.94 1.79
CA LEU A 146 8.30 2.98 3.01
C LEU A 146 8.68 1.58 3.50
N THR A 147 7.76 0.63 3.49
CA THR A 147 8.02 -0.77 3.85
C THR A 147 8.99 -1.41 2.88
N MET A 148 8.85 -1.17 1.57
CA MET A 148 9.79 -1.66 0.57
C MET A 148 11.23 -1.18 0.86
N VAL A 149 11.39 0.12 1.12
CA VAL A 149 12.69 0.71 1.45
C VAL A 149 13.27 0.09 2.74
N LYS A 150 12.43 -0.15 3.75
CA LYS A 150 12.86 -0.84 4.98
C LYS A 150 13.36 -2.25 4.67
N ILE A 151 12.65 -3.03 3.85
CA ILE A 151 13.07 -4.39 3.46
C ILE A 151 14.42 -4.35 2.74
N VAL A 152 14.60 -3.44 1.78
CA VAL A 152 15.86 -3.29 1.04
C VAL A 152 17.01 -2.90 1.96
N LYS A 153 16.79 -1.95 2.89
CA LYS A 153 17.79 -1.54 3.89
C LYS A 153 18.18 -2.71 4.80
N THR A 154 17.21 -3.51 5.25
CA THR A 154 17.47 -4.69 6.07
C THR A 154 18.29 -5.73 5.31
N ALA A 155 17.93 -6.02 4.06
CA ALA A 155 18.68 -6.95 3.22
C ALA A 155 20.13 -6.48 2.99
N TYR A 156 20.33 -5.19 2.72
CA TYR A 156 21.65 -4.60 2.58
C TYR A 156 22.47 -4.65 3.89
N SER A 157 21.83 -4.41 5.03
CA SER A 157 22.47 -4.51 6.35
C SER A 157 22.92 -5.95 6.64
N MET A 158 22.07 -6.95 6.39
CA MET A 158 22.43 -8.37 6.51
C MET A 158 23.60 -8.73 5.60
N PHE A 159 23.58 -8.24 4.36
CA PHE A 159 24.69 -8.43 3.42
C PHE A 159 26.01 -7.86 3.97
N ASN A 160 26.01 -6.64 4.49
CA ASN A 160 27.20 -6.02 5.05
C ASN A 160 27.76 -6.79 6.26
N VAL A 161 26.89 -7.34 7.11
CA VAL A 161 27.30 -8.23 8.22
C VAL A 161 28.00 -9.47 7.68
N MET A 162 27.41 -10.17 6.69
CA MET A 162 28.02 -11.35 6.08
C MET A 162 29.37 -11.02 5.42
N ARG A 163 29.48 -9.85 4.79
CA ARG A 163 30.74 -9.38 4.20
C ARG A 163 31.80 -9.13 5.27
N PHE A 164 31.43 -8.48 6.37
CA PHE A 164 32.36 -8.19 7.47
C PHE A 164 32.92 -9.48 8.10
N GLU A 165 32.05 -10.46 8.38
CA GLU A 165 32.46 -11.77 8.89
C GLU A 165 33.41 -12.51 7.93
N ARG A 166 33.21 -12.38 6.61
CA ARG A 166 34.16 -12.92 5.63
C ARG A 166 35.54 -12.25 5.71
N ILE A 167 35.58 -10.92 5.77
CA ILE A 167 36.85 -10.17 5.83
C ILE A 167 37.61 -10.51 7.10
N LYS A 168 36.91 -10.77 8.21
CA LYS A 168 37.52 -11.14 9.50
C LYS A 168 38.11 -12.57 9.50
N ASN A 169 37.55 -13.48 8.71
CA ASN A 169 37.95 -14.89 8.66
C ASN A 169 38.98 -15.22 7.55
N ASN A 170 39.39 -14.22 6.75
CA ASN A 170 40.47 -14.31 5.77
C ASN A 170 41.68 -13.51 6.25
#